data_AF-A0A0F9KM48-F1
#
_entry.id   AF-A0A0F9KM48-F1
#
_cell.length_a   1.000
_cell.length_b   1.000
_cell.length_c   1.000
_cell.angle_alpha   90.00
_cell.angle_beta   90.00
_cell.angle_gamma   90.00
#
_symmetry.space_group_name_H-M   'P 1'
#
loop_
_entity.id
_entity.type
_entity.pdbx_description
1 polymer ?
#
loop_
_entity_poly.entity_id
_entity_poly.type
_entity_poly.pdbx_seq_one_letter_code
_entity_poly.pdbx_strand_id
1 'polypeptide(L)'
;MSRSIVRVNSEDFLKISSIKGTVKKDDYLFNINICFNSLTEWRIGQELFIDYFLAEALDSIELVILVLWSEFISPKVGYFIGGEVIKVQDIKKSIFMTHFVNKHLNRGGYNETK
;
A
#
# COMPACT_ATOMS: atom_id res chain seq x y z
N MET A 1 5.39 15.65 12.35
CA MET A 1 5.90 14.40 11.75
C MET A 1 5.22 14.21 10.40
N SER A 2 5.98 14.18 9.30
CA SER A 2 5.43 13.98 7.96
C SER A 2 4.81 12.57 7.87
N ARG A 3 3.52 12.48 7.51
CA ARG A 3 2.89 11.21 7.12
C ARG A 3 3.28 10.98 5.66
N SER A 4 4.23 10.09 5.40
CA SER A 4 4.55 9.71 4.03
C SER A 4 3.40 8.88 3.45
N ILE A 5 2.82 9.38 2.37
CA ILE A 5 1.90 8.61 1.53
C ILE A 5 2.69 8.14 0.33
N VAL A 6 2.76 6.84 0.14
CA VAL A 6 3.48 6.21 -0.95
C VAL A 6 2.50 5.81 -2.04
N ARG A 7 2.73 6.32 -3.24
CA ARG A 7 2.00 5.85 -4.42
C ARG A 7 2.58 4.52 -4.88
N VAL A 8 1.72 3.50 -4.91
CA VAL A 8 2.06 2.15 -5.38
C VAL A 8 1.36 1.92 -6.72
N ASN A 9 2.05 1.25 -7.64
CA ASN A 9 1.43 0.87 -8.90
C ASN A 9 0.48 -0.30 -8.67
N SER A 10 -0.76 -0.19 -9.15
CA SER A 10 -1.74 -1.28 -9.02
C SER A 10 -1.35 -2.54 -9.79
N GLU A 11 -0.47 -2.39 -10.79
CA GLU A 11 0.11 -3.51 -11.53
C GLU A 11 1.07 -4.36 -10.69
N ASP A 12 1.62 -3.80 -9.59
CA ASP A 12 2.44 -4.54 -8.64
C ASP A 12 1.56 -5.44 -7.73
N PHE A 13 0.23 -5.37 -7.81
CA PHE A 13 -0.67 -6.22 -7.02
C PHE A 13 -1.07 -7.47 -7.81
N LEU A 14 -0.63 -8.63 -7.35
CA LEU A 14 -1.05 -9.92 -7.89
C LEU A 14 -2.52 -10.20 -7.56
N LYS A 15 -2.97 -9.72 -6.39
CA LYS A 15 -4.35 -9.88 -5.93
C LYS A 15 -4.72 -8.78 -4.94
N ILE A 16 -5.96 -8.31 -5.04
CA ILE A 16 -6.61 -7.47 -4.02
C ILE A 16 -7.96 -8.09 -3.68
N SER A 17 -8.27 -8.22 -2.39
CA SER A 17 -9.56 -8.75 -1.95
C SER A 17 -9.96 -8.22 -0.59
N SER A 18 -11.27 -8.09 -0.35
CA SER A 18 -11.81 -7.76 0.96
C SER A 18 -11.54 -8.86 1.98
N ILE A 19 -11.18 -8.48 3.20
CA ILE A 19 -11.13 -9.41 4.34
C ILE A 19 -12.50 -9.46 5.01
N LYS A 20 -12.89 -10.66 5.47
CA LYS A 20 -14.06 -10.82 6.35
C LYS A 20 -13.58 -10.77 7.79
N GLY A 21 -13.97 -9.73 8.53
CA GLY A 21 -13.60 -9.53 9.93
C GLY A 21 -12.67 -8.32 10.12
N THR A 22 -12.04 -8.26 11.30
CA THR A 22 -11.15 -7.17 11.69
C THR A 22 -9.78 -7.74 12.03
N VAL A 23 -8.75 -7.22 11.37
CA VAL A 23 -7.35 -7.58 11.60
C VAL A 23 -6.77 -6.61 12.62
N LYS A 24 -6.15 -7.17 13.67
CA LYS A 24 -5.39 -6.34 14.62
C LYS A 24 -4.18 -5.73 13.92
N LYS A 25 -4.04 -4.41 14.04
CA LYS A 25 -2.89 -3.66 13.56
C LYS A 25 -1.62 -4.12 14.28
N ASP A 26 -0.52 -4.25 13.54
CA ASP A 26 0.79 -4.48 14.14
C ASP A 26 1.33 -3.19 14.80
N ASP A 27 1.73 -3.27 16.07
CA ASP A 27 2.15 -2.11 16.88
C ASP A 27 3.39 -1.36 16.34
N TYR A 28 4.19 -2.01 15.50
CA TYR A 28 5.46 -1.51 14.95
C TYR A 28 5.36 -1.02 13.50
N LEU A 29 4.18 -1.10 12.87
CA LEU A 29 3.98 -0.49 11.56
C LEU A 29 3.81 1.02 11.73
N PHE A 30 4.93 1.75 11.58
CA PHE A 30 4.96 3.21 11.59
C PHE A 30 4.13 3.78 10.42
N ASN A 31 2.86 4.13 10.65
CA ASN A 31 1.97 4.96 9.80
C ASN A 31 2.25 4.90 8.28
N ILE A 32 2.42 3.71 7.71
CA ILE A 32 2.69 3.56 6.27
C ILE A 32 1.36 3.72 5.55
N ASN A 33 1.20 4.85 4.87
CA ASN A 33 0.05 5.08 4.03
C ASN A 33 0.42 4.75 2.59
N ILE A 34 -0.40 3.94 1.92
CA ILE A 34 -0.28 3.68 0.48
C ILE A 34 -1.48 4.26 -0.26
N CYS A 35 -1.27 4.66 -1.50
CA CYS A 35 -2.36 4.98 -2.43
C CYS A 35 -2.14 4.33 -3.80
N PHE A 36 -3.23 3.95 -4.46
CA PHE A 36 -3.24 3.25 -5.74
C PHE A 36 -4.57 3.46 -6.47
N ASN A 37 -4.59 3.19 -7.78
CA ASN A 37 -5.83 3.19 -8.56
C ASN A 37 -6.48 1.80 -8.56
N SER A 38 -7.80 1.73 -8.54
CA SER A 38 -8.56 0.48 -8.64
C SER A 38 -9.82 0.68 -9.48
N LEU A 39 -10.12 -0.25 -10.39
CA LEU A 39 -11.41 -0.25 -11.09
C LEU A 39 -12.58 -0.62 -10.17
N THR A 40 -12.29 -1.21 -9.01
CA THR A 40 -13.27 -1.59 -8.00
C THR A 40 -13.33 -0.52 -6.91
N GLU A 41 -14.54 -0.15 -6.50
CA GLU A 41 -14.74 0.72 -5.34
C GLU A 41 -14.45 -0.05 -4.05
N TRP A 42 -13.61 0.52 -3.19
CA TRP A 42 -13.39 0.03 -1.84
C TRP A 42 -13.90 1.05 -0.84
N ARG A 43 -14.63 0.60 0.19
CA ARG A 43 -15.29 1.50 1.13
C ARG A 43 -14.33 1.94 2.23
N ILE A 44 -14.49 3.18 2.70
CA ILE A 44 -13.77 3.67 3.88
C ILE A 44 -14.05 2.76 5.08
N GLY A 45 -12.99 2.41 5.83
CA GLY A 45 -13.05 1.47 6.95
C GLY A 45 -12.98 -0.01 6.56
N GLN A 46 -12.99 -0.33 5.26
CA GLN A 46 -12.83 -1.70 4.78
C GLN A 46 -11.37 -2.14 4.88
N GLU A 47 -11.16 -3.37 5.31
CA GLU A 47 -9.83 -4.00 5.29
C GLU A 47 -9.64 -4.82 4.02
N LEU A 48 -8.50 -4.61 3.36
CA LEU A 48 -8.13 -5.29 2.13
C LEU A 48 -6.87 -6.12 2.34
N PHE A 49 -6.92 -7.35 1.89
CA PHE A 49 -5.75 -8.18 1.64
C PHE A 49 -5.18 -7.82 0.27
N ILE A 50 -3.87 -7.58 0.23
CA ILE A 50 -3.11 -7.30 -0.98
C ILE A 50 -1.94 -8.27 -1.06
N ASP A 51 -1.87 -9.03 -2.14
CA ASP A 51 -0.68 -9.79 -2.52
C ASP A 51 0.19 -8.90 -3.41
N TYR A 52 1.23 -8.31 -2.82
CA TYR A 52 2.09 -7.31 -3.46
C TYR A 52 3.38 -7.95 -3.97
N PHE A 53 3.61 -7.83 -5.27
CA PHE A 53 4.82 -8.34 -5.93
C PHE A 53 5.99 -7.38 -5.74
N LEU A 54 7.06 -7.90 -5.14
CA LEU A 54 8.37 -7.26 -5.05
C LEU A 54 9.24 -7.70 -6.23
N ALA A 55 9.22 -6.92 -7.31
CA ALA A 55 10.00 -7.22 -8.52
C ALA A 55 11.50 -7.46 -8.26
N GLU A 56 12.13 -6.69 -7.36
CA GLU A 56 13.56 -6.83 -7.03
C GLU A 56 13.89 -8.16 -6.33
N ALA A 57 12.95 -8.68 -5.54
CA ALA A 57 13.11 -9.94 -4.83
C ALA A 57 12.57 -11.13 -5.63
N LEU A 58 11.91 -10.89 -6.77
CA LEU A 58 11.14 -11.87 -7.53
C LEU A 58 10.20 -12.70 -6.62
N ASP A 59 9.57 -12.01 -5.67
CA ASP A 59 8.79 -12.60 -4.59
C ASP A 59 7.54 -11.76 -4.31
N SER A 60 6.57 -12.28 -3.57
CA SER A 60 5.39 -11.53 -3.14
C SER A 60 5.27 -11.45 -1.62
N ILE A 61 4.62 -10.37 -1.16
CA ILE A 61 4.37 -10.12 0.26
C ILE A 61 2.89 -9.84 0.46
N GLU A 62 2.34 -10.51 1.46
CA GLU A 62 0.97 -10.26 1.89
C GLU A 62 0.91 -9.02 2.78
N LEU A 63 0.03 -8.09 2.41
CA LEU A 63 -0.27 -6.87 3.15
C LEU A 63 -1.75 -6.87 3.52
N VAL A 64 -2.05 -6.30 4.69
CA VAL A 64 -3.40 -5.87 5.02
C VAL A 64 -3.40 -4.36 5.14
N ILE A 65 -4.33 -3.73 4.44
CA ILE A 65 -4.54 -2.29 4.53
C ILE A 65 -5.95 -1.97 5.02
N LEU A 66 -6.06 -0.88 5.76
CA LEU A 66 -7.33 -0.24 6.11
C LEU A 66 -7.59 0.91 5.13
N VAL A 67 -8.69 0.86 4.39
CA VAL A 67 -9.07 1.94 3.46
C VAL A 67 -9.44 3.18 4.28
N LEU A 68 -8.69 4.27 4.05
CA LEU A 68 -8.94 5.57 4.69
C LEU A 68 -9.73 6.50 3.77
N TRP A 69 -9.57 6.34 2.46
CA TRP A 69 -10.25 7.16 1.45
C TRP A 69 -10.37 6.42 0.11
N SER A 70 -11.42 6.75 -0.63
CA SER A 70 -11.75 6.20 -1.94
C SER A 70 -12.51 7.26 -2.74
N GLU A 71 -11.97 7.68 -3.88
CA GLU A 71 -12.54 8.73 -4.72
C GLU A 71 -12.64 8.27 -6.16
N PHE A 72 -13.81 8.40 -6.78
CA PHE A 72 -13.96 8.11 -8.20
C PHE A 72 -13.29 9.18 -9.06
N ILE A 73 -12.40 8.77 -9.97
CA ILE A 73 -11.66 9.69 -10.85
C ILE A 73 -12.29 9.73 -12.26
N SER A 74 -12.45 8.58 -12.91
CA SER A 74 -13.04 8.47 -14.24
C SER A 74 -13.34 7.01 -14.60
N PRO A 75 -14.16 6.71 -15.62
CA PRO A 75 -14.41 5.33 -16.06
C PRO A 75 -13.15 4.58 -16.51
N LYS A 76 -12.14 5.29 -17.02
CA LYS A 76 -10.88 4.70 -17.49
C LYS A 76 -9.92 4.36 -16.35
N VAL A 77 -9.88 5.19 -15.31
CA VAL A 77 -8.95 5.06 -14.17
C VAL A 77 -9.58 4.32 -13.00
N GLY A 78 -10.91 4.39 -12.87
CA GLY A 78 -11.66 3.90 -11.73
C GLY A 78 -11.56 4.87 -10.55
N TYR A 79 -11.22 4.30 -9.39
CA TYR A 79 -11.15 4.95 -8.09
C TYR A 79 -9.70 5.15 -7.68
N PHE A 80 -9.39 6.29 -7.08
CA PHE A 80 -8.14 6.50 -6.36
C PHE A 80 -8.38 6.15 -4.89
N ILE A 81 -7.65 5.14 -4.43
CA ILE A 81 -7.78 4.55 -3.11
C ILE A 81 -6.54 4.93 -2.32
N GLY A 82 -6.70 5.23 -1.04
CA GLY A 82 -5.58 5.08 -0.14
C GLY A 82 -5.98 4.57 1.23
N GLY A 83 -4.98 3.95 1.84
CA GLY A 83 -5.15 3.20 3.06
C GLY A 83 -3.88 3.13 3.86
N GLU A 84 -4.06 2.79 5.11
CA GLU A 84 -2.97 2.52 6.04
C GLU A 84 -2.61 1.04 6.00
N VAL A 85 -1.33 0.70 5.87
CA VAL A 85 -0.86 -0.67 6.04
C VAL A 85 -0.95 -1.01 7.53
N ILE A 86 -1.87 -1.92 7.87
CA ILE A 86 -2.13 -2.33 9.26
C ILE A 86 -1.49 -3.68 9.59
N LYS A 87 -1.16 -4.50 8.58
CA LYS A 87 -0.43 -5.75 8.79
C LYS A 87 0.45 -6.06 7.59
N VAL A 88 1.58 -6.69 7.86
CA VAL A 88 2.48 -7.26 6.84
C VAL A 88 2.74 -8.71 7.21
N GLN A 89 3.00 -9.58 6.24
CA GLN A 89 3.39 -10.96 6.50
C GLN A 89 4.63 -11.04 7.41
N ASP A 90 4.50 -11.68 8.58
CA ASP A 90 5.51 -11.66 9.66
C ASP A 90 6.93 -11.99 9.19
N ILE A 91 7.08 -13.06 8.40
CA ILE A 91 8.37 -13.58 7.92
C ILE A 91 9.06 -12.58 6.97
N LYS A 92 8.30 -11.75 6.26
CA LYS A 92 8.81 -10.84 5.24
C LYS A 92 8.73 -9.37 5.66
N LYS A 93 8.42 -9.08 6.93
CA LYS A 93 8.31 -7.73 7.48
C LYS A 93 9.57 -6.89 7.29
N SER A 94 10.73 -7.42 7.66
CA SER A 94 12.01 -6.71 7.55
C SER A 94 12.34 -6.39 6.09
N ILE A 95 12.14 -7.37 5.20
CA ILE A 95 12.31 -7.24 3.75
C ILE A 95 11.40 -6.14 3.22
N PHE A 96 10.10 -6.20 3.53
CA PHE A 96 9.15 -5.17 3.13
C PHE A 96 9.59 -3.79 3.58
N MET A 97 9.93 -3.59 4.86
CA MET A 97 10.33 -2.29 5.38
C MET A 97 11.59 -1.76 4.67
N THR A 98 12.62 -2.59 4.52
CA THR A 98 13.86 -2.17 3.83
C THR A 98 13.59 -1.83 2.36
N HIS A 99 12.87 -2.67 1.61
CA HIS A 99 12.58 -2.41 0.21
C HIS A 99 11.62 -1.23 0.02
N PHE A 100 10.56 -1.15 0.81
CA PHE A 100 9.55 -0.09 0.70
C PHE A 100 10.13 1.28 1.02
N VAL A 101 10.96 1.39 2.07
CA VAL A 101 11.71 2.61 2.38
C VAL A 101 12.68 2.96 1.26
N ASN A 102 13.44 1.99 0.73
CA ASN A 102 14.41 2.26 -0.33
C ASN A 102 13.75 2.68 -1.66
N LYS A 103 12.70 1.96 -2.09
CA LYS A 103 11.99 2.22 -3.36
C LYS A 103 11.21 3.53 -3.33
N HIS A 104 10.57 3.84 -2.19
CA HIS A 104 9.57 4.92 -2.14
C HIS A 104 9.93 6.11 -1.26
N LEU A 105 10.81 5.95 -0.26
CA LEU A 105 11.22 7.07 0.63
C LEU A 105 12.62 7.60 0.31
N ASN A 106 13.57 6.74 -0.06
CA ASN A 106 14.94 7.17 -0.40
C ASN A 106 15.10 7.64 -1.85
N ARG A 107 14.13 7.38 -2.73
CA ARG A 107 14.06 7.99 -4.08
C ARG A 107 13.52 9.43 -4.09
N GLY A 108 13.24 10.00 -2.91
CA GLY A 108 13.08 11.44 -2.71
C GLY A 108 14.42 12.17 -2.80
N GLY A 109 15.15 11.99 -3.91
CA GLY A 109 16.15 12.95 -4.33
C GLY A 109 15.42 14.24 -4.67
N TYR A 110 15.59 15.25 -3.82
CA TYR A 110 15.41 16.64 -4.20
C TYR A 110 16.18 16.86 -5.52
N ASN A 111 15.47 16.87 -6.65
CA ASN A 111 15.95 17.60 -7.80
C ASN A 111 15.68 19.07 -7.49
N GLU A 112 16.66 19.71 -6.85
CA GLU A 112 16.86 21.14 -7.05
C GLU A 112 17.17 21.34 -8.55
N THR A 113 16.13 21.54 -9.35
CA THR A 113 16.30 22.20 -10.64
C THR A 113 16.69 23.65 -10.35
N LYS A 114 17.89 23.98 -10.81
CA LYS A 114 18.52 25.30 -10.89
C LYS A 114 17.58 26.44 -11.29
#